data_AF-A0A377Q9V2-F1
#
_entry.id   AF-A0A377Q9V2-F1
#
_cell.length_a   1.000
_cell.length_b   1.000
_cell.length_c   1.000
_cell.angle_alpha   90.00
_cell.angle_beta   90.00
_cell.angle_gamma   90.00
#
_symmetry.space_group_name_H-M   'P 1'
#
loop_
_entity.id
_entity.type
_entity.pdbx_description
1 polymer ?
#
loop_
_entity_poly.entity_id
_entity_poly.type
_entity_poly.pdbx_seq_one_letter_code
_entity_poly.pdbx_strand_id
1 'polypeptide(L)'
;MKELFISLFLRSSISILMFYSATVSAQYVHPEACDQTQNGWVYRCNTKYYSSMGVIEYSLKSNSSQSVDFKISNWASVCGRPGDLTFDKAYTLNPNTTLPHCSKYRDPNPGYDNCNEVYVYQCSQNGQSVPCSSVLTIKLVGADVRGECVL
;
A
#
# COMPACT_ATOMS: atom_id res chain seq x y z
N MET A 1 36.21 13.47 41.37
CA MET A 1 35.02 14.20 40.87
C MET A 1 34.92 14.22 39.34
N LYS A 2 35.99 14.54 38.58
CA LYS A 2 35.95 14.54 37.09
C LYS A 2 35.55 13.19 36.46
N GLU A 3 36.12 12.08 36.95
CA GLU A 3 35.82 10.71 36.48
C GLU A 3 34.33 10.32 36.62
N LEU A 4 33.69 10.77 37.71
CA LEU A 4 32.28 10.46 37.98
C LEU A 4 31.35 11.20 37.01
N PHE A 5 31.70 12.44 36.65
CA PHE A 5 30.95 13.24 35.69
C PHE A 5 31.05 12.66 34.27
N ILE A 6 32.24 12.23 33.85
CA ILE A 6 32.45 11.66 32.51
C ILE A 6 31.64 10.37 32.32
N SER A 7 31.64 9.50 33.33
CA SER A 7 30.85 8.26 33.32
C SER A 7 29.34 8.52 33.27
N LEU A 8 28.84 9.54 33.99
CA LEU A 8 27.43 9.92 33.95
C LEU A 8 27.02 10.46 32.56
N PHE A 9 27.86 11.30 31.96
CA PHE A 9 27.60 11.88 30.64
C PHE A 9 27.56 10.81 29.54
N LEU A 10 28.52 9.86 29.54
CA LEU A 10 28.59 8.75 28.58
C LEU A 10 27.38 7.81 28.67
N ARG A 11 26.88 7.52 29.87
CA ARG A 11 25.69 6.68 30.05
C ARG A 11 24.42 7.37 29.58
N SER A 12 24.31 8.69 29.78
CA SER A 12 23.15 9.45 29.30
C SER A 12 23.10 9.55 27.77
N SER A 13 24.24 9.78 27.11
CA SER A 13 24.29 9.93 25.65
C SER A 13 24.00 8.63 24.91
N ILE A 14 24.47 7.49 25.42
CA ILE A 14 24.14 6.15 24.89
C ILE A 14 22.64 5.86 25.05
N SER A 15 22.06 6.24 26.19
CA SER A 15 20.62 6.04 26.44
C SER A 15 19.77 6.90 25.52
N ILE A 16 20.15 8.17 25.30
CA ILE A 16 19.48 9.08 24.35
C ILE A 16 19.60 8.53 22.92
N LEU A 17 20.76 8.01 22.51
CA LEU A 17 20.93 7.39 21.18
C LEU A 17 20.04 6.16 20.99
N MET A 18 19.95 5.28 22.01
CA MET A 18 19.09 4.10 21.94
C MET A 18 17.61 4.46 21.89
N PHE A 19 17.17 5.46 22.68
CA PHE A 19 15.80 5.99 22.59
C PHE A 19 15.50 6.67 21.25
N TYR A 20 16.47 7.36 20.64
CA TYR A 20 16.31 7.92 19.29
C TYR A 20 16.18 6.80 18.24
N SER A 21 17.05 5.78 18.27
CA SER A 21 16.95 4.66 17.31
C SER A 21 15.65 3.85 17.43
N ALA A 22 15.09 3.74 18.64
CA ALA A 22 13.81 3.07 18.88
C ALA A 22 12.59 3.90 18.43
N THR A 23 12.70 5.23 18.40
CA THR A 23 11.59 6.14 18.04
C THR A 23 11.58 6.56 16.57
N VAL A 24 12.72 6.52 15.86
CA VAL A 24 12.78 6.96 14.45
C VAL A 24 12.24 5.89 13.47
N SER A 25 11.98 4.66 13.92
CA SER A 25 11.65 3.56 12.99
C SER A 25 10.14 3.28 12.84
N ALA A 26 9.26 3.97 13.56
CA ALA A 26 7.81 3.87 13.35
C ALA A 26 7.27 5.15 12.71
N GLN A 27 7.72 5.48 11.50
CA GLN A 27 6.90 6.32 10.61
C GLN A 27 5.66 5.49 10.25
N TYR A 28 4.67 5.49 11.13
CA TYR A 28 3.33 5.00 10.82
C TYR A 28 2.85 5.79 9.61
N VAL A 29 2.82 5.11 8.46
CA VAL A 29 2.31 5.66 7.23
C VAL A 29 0.83 5.95 7.45
N HIS A 30 0.42 7.22 7.32
CA HIS A 30 -0.99 7.53 7.19
C HIS A 30 -1.47 6.95 5.85
N PRO A 31 -2.49 6.06 5.84
CA PRO A 31 -3.02 5.53 4.60
C PRO A 31 -3.70 6.68 3.84
N GLU A 32 -3.33 6.92 2.58
CA GLU A 32 -4.10 7.83 1.71
C GLU A 32 -5.02 7.07 0.78
N ALA A 33 -6.19 7.65 0.56
CA ALA A 33 -7.42 6.96 0.26
C ALA A 33 -7.38 6.01 -0.95
N CYS A 34 -8.26 5.01 -0.90
CA CYS A 34 -8.71 4.37 -2.13
C CYS A 34 -9.84 5.21 -2.71
N ASP A 35 -9.65 5.69 -3.94
CA ASP A 35 -10.65 6.45 -4.66
C ASP A 35 -11.26 5.63 -5.79
N GLN A 36 -12.51 5.93 -6.10
CA GLN A 36 -13.17 5.43 -7.29
C GLN A 36 -12.85 6.36 -8.45
N THR A 37 -12.30 5.80 -9.52
CA THR A 37 -12.00 6.53 -10.76
C THR A 37 -12.82 5.94 -11.90
N GLN A 38 -12.90 6.67 -13.01
CA GLN A 38 -13.65 6.28 -14.19
C GLN A 38 -15.11 5.88 -13.84
N ASN A 39 -15.83 6.69 -13.07
CA ASN A 39 -17.21 6.40 -12.64
C ASN A 39 -17.39 5.05 -11.91
N GLY A 40 -16.40 4.63 -11.11
CA GLY A 40 -16.49 3.42 -10.30
C GLY A 40 -16.02 2.14 -10.99
N TRP A 41 -15.55 2.24 -12.23
CA TRP A 41 -14.98 1.11 -12.97
C TRP A 41 -13.61 0.68 -12.47
N VAL A 42 -12.90 1.60 -11.81
CA VAL A 42 -11.55 1.36 -11.33
C VAL A 42 -11.41 1.89 -9.91
N TYR A 43 -10.94 1.05 -9.00
CA TYR A 43 -10.38 1.52 -7.74
C TYR A 43 -8.91 1.85 -7.92
N ARG A 44 -8.49 2.99 -7.38
CA ARG A 44 -7.09 3.41 -7.28
C ARG A 44 -6.77 3.65 -5.82
N CYS A 45 -5.79 2.94 -5.29
CA CYS A 45 -5.27 3.18 -3.95
C CYS A 45 -3.83 3.63 -4.08
N ASN A 46 -3.45 4.68 -3.35
CA ASN A 46 -2.08 5.18 -3.33
C ASN A 46 -1.58 5.30 -1.90
N THR A 47 -0.28 5.53 -1.74
CA THR A 47 0.28 5.94 -0.46
C THR A 47 1.13 7.17 -0.70
N LYS A 48 1.18 8.06 0.30
CA LYS A 48 1.83 9.36 0.20
C LYS A 48 3.38 9.28 0.16
N TYR A 49 3.95 8.08 0.13
CA TYR A 49 5.38 7.86 0.23
C TYR A 49 6.01 7.60 -1.13
N TYR A 50 6.88 8.53 -1.50
CA TYR A 50 7.76 8.55 -2.68
C TYR A 50 9.03 7.73 -2.44
N SER A 51 8.90 6.54 -1.86
CA SER A 51 10.06 5.67 -1.65
C SER A 51 10.17 4.65 -2.77
N SER A 52 11.41 4.44 -3.23
CA SER A 52 11.76 3.44 -4.25
C SER A 52 11.39 1.99 -3.86
N MET A 53 10.99 1.78 -2.61
CA MET A 53 10.37 0.56 -2.11
C MET A 53 9.15 0.95 -1.28
N GLY A 54 7.99 0.39 -1.60
CA GLY A 54 6.82 0.55 -0.76
C GLY A 54 5.85 -0.59 -0.91
N VAL A 55 5.09 -0.79 0.16
CA VAL A 55 4.07 -1.82 0.29
C VAL A 55 2.74 -1.15 0.52
N ILE A 56 1.73 -1.62 -0.22
CA ILE A 56 0.33 -1.22 -0.03
C ILE A 56 -0.42 -2.47 0.42
N GLU A 57 -0.91 -2.43 1.65
CA GLU A 57 -1.73 -3.48 2.23
C GLU A 57 -3.18 -3.04 2.22
N TYR A 58 -4.04 -3.90 1.69
CA TYR A 58 -5.44 -3.63 1.55
C TYR A 58 -6.27 -4.90 1.67
N SER A 59 -7.55 -4.71 1.91
CA SER A 59 -8.53 -5.78 1.91
C SER A 59 -9.54 -5.51 0.81
N LEU A 60 -9.85 -6.55 0.05
CA LEU A 60 -10.93 -6.55 -0.94
C LEU A 60 -12.08 -7.36 -0.39
N LYS A 61 -13.25 -6.74 -0.30
CA LYS A 61 -14.48 -7.41 0.11
C LYS A 61 -15.44 -7.51 -1.08
N SER A 62 -15.96 -8.70 -1.34
CA SER A 62 -17.10 -8.85 -2.24
C SER A 62 -18.36 -8.40 -1.54
N ASN A 63 -19.08 -7.46 -2.16
CA ASN A 63 -20.43 -7.08 -1.78
C ASN A 63 -21.47 -7.78 -2.65
N SER A 64 -21.02 -8.62 -3.58
CA SER A 64 -21.87 -9.36 -4.50
C SER A 64 -22.33 -10.68 -3.89
N SER A 65 -23.53 -11.10 -4.27
CA SER A 65 -24.05 -12.45 -3.99
C SER A 65 -23.46 -13.51 -4.92
N GLN A 66 -22.65 -13.12 -5.90
CA GLN A 66 -21.99 -14.00 -6.87
C GLN A 66 -20.48 -13.79 -6.83
N SER A 67 -19.72 -14.72 -7.42
CA SER A 67 -18.28 -14.56 -7.57
C SER A 67 -17.98 -13.38 -8.49
N VAL A 68 -16.94 -12.63 -8.14
CA VAL A 68 -16.48 -11.47 -8.89
C VAL A 68 -15.07 -11.76 -9.40
N ASP A 69 -14.92 -11.73 -10.71
CA ASP A 69 -13.61 -11.76 -11.36
C ASP A 69 -13.12 -10.33 -11.55
N PHE A 70 -11.82 -10.09 -11.35
CA PHE A 70 -11.23 -8.75 -11.50
C PHE A 70 -9.72 -8.88 -11.70
N LYS A 71 -9.09 -7.75 -12.00
CA LYS A 71 -7.64 -7.64 -12.08
C LYS A 71 -7.09 -6.65 -11.09
N ILE A 72 -5.88 -6.94 -10.63
CA ILE A 72 -5.07 -6.06 -9.80
C ILE A 72 -3.81 -5.72 -10.57
N SER A 73 -3.47 -4.44 -10.61
CA SER A 73 -2.21 -3.98 -11.19
C SER A 73 -1.49 -2.99 -10.29
N ASN A 74 -0.15 -3.01 -10.39
CA ASN A 74 0.73 -2.00 -9.82
C ASN A 74 1.23 -1.10 -10.94
N TRP A 75 1.01 0.20 -10.81
CA TRP A 75 1.50 1.15 -11.80
C TRP A 75 2.69 1.90 -11.21
N ALA A 76 3.79 1.93 -11.95
CA ALA A 76 4.87 2.86 -11.74
C ALA A 76 4.41 4.23 -12.24
N SER A 77 3.52 4.92 -11.54
CA SER A 77 3.06 6.24 -11.95
C SER A 77 3.98 7.32 -11.42
N VAL A 78 4.24 8.33 -12.25
CA VAL A 78 4.54 9.67 -11.73
C VAL A 78 3.21 10.19 -11.18
N CYS A 79 3.16 10.53 -9.90
CA CYS A 79 1.92 10.79 -9.16
C CYS A 79 0.87 11.60 -9.97
N GLY A 80 -0.31 10.98 -10.20
CA GLY A 80 -1.39 11.61 -10.95
C GLY A 80 -1.33 11.44 -12.48
N ARG A 81 -0.33 10.75 -13.02
CA ARG A 81 -0.27 10.33 -14.43
C ARG A 81 -0.27 8.81 -14.54
N PRO A 82 -1.11 8.23 -15.41
CA PRO A 82 -0.99 6.82 -15.79
C PRO A 82 0.47 6.47 -16.12
N GLY A 83 1.03 5.52 -15.38
CA GLY A 83 2.37 4.97 -15.66
C GLY A 83 2.27 3.70 -16.49
N ASP A 84 3.43 3.11 -16.79
CA ASP A 84 3.48 1.80 -17.43
C ASP A 84 3.00 0.70 -16.46
N LEU A 85 2.20 -0.22 -16.99
CA LEU A 85 1.73 -1.41 -16.28
C LEU A 85 2.92 -2.28 -15.92
N THR A 86 3.30 -2.32 -14.63
CA THR A 86 4.45 -3.12 -14.19
C THR A 86 4.08 -4.55 -13.80
N PHE A 87 2.81 -4.77 -13.44
CA PHE A 87 2.30 -6.07 -13.03
C PHE A 87 0.80 -6.13 -13.26
N ASP A 88 0.28 -7.21 -13.84
CA ASP A 88 -1.16 -7.45 -14.00
C ASP A 88 -1.49 -8.89 -13.58
N LYS A 89 -2.44 -9.07 -12.66
CA LYS A 89 -2.87 -10.40 -12.22
C LYS A 89 -4.38 -10.46 -12.04
N ALA A 90 -4.97 -11.51 -12.58
CA ALA A 90 -6.39 -11.81 -12.45
C ALA A 90 -6.69 -12.56 -11.14
N TYR A 91 -7.86 -12.27 -10.58
CA TYR A 91 -8.37 -12.84 -9.33
C TYR A 91 -9.86 -13.12 -9.46
N THR A 92 -10.31 -14.09 -8.66
CA THR A 92 -11.73 -14.37 -8.43
C THR A 92 -11.98 -14.31 -6.93
N LEU A 93 -12.97 -13.53 -6.52
CA LEU A 93 -13.40 -13.42 -5.13
C LEU A 93 -14.81 -14.00 -4.98
N ASN A 94 -14.95 -14.98 -4.09
CA ASN A 94 -16.22 -15.63 -3.82
C ASN A 94 -17.22 -14.67 -3.12
N PRO A 95 -18.53 -14.94 -3.21
CA PRO A 95 -19.56 -14.10 -2.59
C PRO A 95 -19.29 -13.82 -1.12
N ASN A 96 -19.48 -12.58 -0.69
CA ASN A 96 -19.34 -12.14 0.71
C ASN A 96 -17.99 -12.45 1.38
N THR A 97 -16.95 -12.77 0.61
CA THR A 97 -15.62 -13.04 1.15
C THR A 97 -14.78 -11.77 1.19
N THR A 98 -13.81 -11.76 2.11
CA THR A 98 -12.77 -10.72 2.20
C THR A 98 -11.42 -11.35 1.92
N LEU A 99 -10.67 -10.78 0.99
CA LEU A 99 -9.32 -11.18 0.64
C LEU A 99 -8.34 -10.12 1.17
N PRO A 100 -7.49 -10.45 2.16
CA PRO A 100 -6.33 -9.64 2.46
C PRO A 100 -5.36 -9.70 1.28
N HIS A 101 -4.85 -8.56 0.86
CA HIS A 101 -3.91 -8.47 -0.24
C HIS A 101 -2.80 -7.48 0.04
N CYS A 102 -1.60 -7.86 -0.34
CA CYS A 102 -0.43 -7.03 -0.20
C CYS A 102 0.21 -6.86 -1.56
N SER A 103 0.45 -5.60 -1.92
CA SER A 103 1.16 -5.25 -3.12
C SER A 103 2.51 -4.64 -2.78
N LYS A 104 3.58 -5.24 -3.30
CA LYS A 104 4.93 -4.70 -3.21
C LYS A 104 5.27 -4.02 -4.52
N TYR A 105 5.78 -2.80 -4.42
CA TYR A 105 6.37 -2.11 -5.55
C TYR A 105 7.84 -1.82 -5.27
N ARG A 106 8.66 -2.02 -6.30
CA ARG A 106 10.05 -1.61 -6.34
C ARG A 106 10.21 -0.71 -7.56
N ASP A 107 10.64 0.52 -7.33
CA ASP A 107 10.88 1.49 -8.39
C ASP A 107 12.06 1.03 -9.26
N PRO A 108 11.86 0.79 -10.56
CA PRO A 108 12.94 0.47 -11.47
C PRO A 108 13.88 1.67 -11.71
N ASN A 109 13.44 2.91 -11.45
CA ASN A 109 14.18 4.15 -11.70
C ASN A 109 14.24 5.04 -10.45
N PRO A 110 15.03 4.66 -9.42
CA PRO A 110 15.14 5.44 -8.19
C PRO A 110 15.66 6.87 -8.49
N GLY A 111 14.87 7.89 -8.12
CA GLY A 111 15.20 9.31 -8.31
C GLY A 111 14.13 10.15 -9.01
N TYR A 112 13.05 9.53 -9.48
CA TYR A 112 11.83 10.22 -9.94
C TYR A 112 10.75 10.22 -8.85
N ASP A 113 9.87 11.22 -8.82
CA ASP A 113 8.70 11.32 -7.92
C ASP A 113 7.62 10.28 -8.29
N ASN A 114 7.98 9.01 -8.19
CA ASN A 114 7.10 7.89 -8.48
C ASN A 114 6.22 7.60 -7.26
N CYS A 115 4.92 7.48 -7.49
CA CYS A 115 3.95 7.03 -6.51
C CYS A 115 3.73 5.53 -6.65
N ASN A 116 3.58 4.86 -5.50
CA ASN A 116 3.13 3.47 -5.49
C ASN A 116 1.61 3.47 -5.55
N GLU A 117 1.07 2.84 -6.59
CA GLU A 117 -0.37 2.82 -6.81
C GLU A 117 -0.85 1.42 -7.17
N VAL A 118 -1.94 1.03 -6.53
CA VAL A 118 -2.67 -0.20 -6.80
C VAL A 118 -3.96 0.15 -7.52
N TYR A 119 -4.22 -0.58 -8.60
CA TYR A 119 -5.43 -0.47 -9.39
C TYR A 119 -6.22 -1.77 -9.34
N VAL A 120 -7.51 -1.70 -9.04
CA VAL A 120 -8.45 -2.81 -9.17
C VAL A 120 -9.46 -2.47 -10.25
N TYR A 121 -9.52 -3.28 -11.30
CA TYR A 121 -10.18 -2.94 -12.55
C TYR A 121 -10.65 -4.20 -13.30
N GLN A 122 -11.34 -4.00 -14.43
CA GLN A 122 -11.90 -5.09 -15.26
C GLN A 122 -12.75 -6.06 -14.44
N CYS A 123 -13.62 -5.54 -13.58
CA CYS A 123 -14.51 -6.38 -12.80
C CYS A 123 -15.60 -7.01 -13.68
N SER A 124 -15.84 -8.30 -13.49
CA SER A 124 -16.94 -9.02 -14.12
C SER A 124 -17.64 -9.95 -13.15
N GLN A 125 -18.94 -10.12 -13.37
CA GLN A 125 -19.80 -11.01 -12.62
C GLN A 125 -20.62 -11.81 -13.62
N ASN A 126 -20.60 -13.15 -13.53
CA ASN A 126 -21.21 -14.06 -14.50
C ASN A 126 -20.81 -13.76 -15.96
N GLY A 127 -19.55 -13.38 -16.19
CA GLY A 127 -19.04 -13.03 -17.53
C GLY A 127 -19.50 -11.68 -18.08
N GLN A 128 -20.25 -10.89 -17.31
CA GLN A 128 -20.62 -9.51 -17.69
C GLN A 128 -19.72 -8.51 -16.99
N SER A 129 -19.18 -7.55 -17.74
CA SER A 129 -18.40 -6.45 -17.18
C SER A 129 -19.27 -5.50 -16.36
N VAL A 130 -18.80 -5.13 -15.18
CA VAL A 130 -19.51 -4.28 -14.23
C VAL A 130 -18.57 -3.26 -13.59
N PRO A 131 -19.08 -2.12 -13.11
CA PRO A 131 -18.27 -1.20 -12.31
C PRO A 131 -17.73 -1.91 -11.07
N CYS A 132 -16.41 -1.87 -10.84
CA CYS A 132 -15.80 -2.50 -9.69
C CYS A 132 -16.41 -2.03 -8.36
N SER A 133 -16.80 -0.76 -8.26
CA SER A 133 -17.42 -0.23 -7.04
C SER A 133 -18.82 -0.73 -6.74
N SER A 134 -19.50 -1.33 -7.73
CA SER A 134 -20.81 -1.96 -7.53
C SER A 134 -20.72 -3.34 -6.90
N VAL A 135 -19.56 -4.01 -7.01
CA VAL A 135 -19.40 -5.43 -6.64
C VAL A 135 -18.30 -5.68 -5.62
N LEU A 136 -17.34 -4.78 -5.49
CA LEU A 136 -16.23 -4.85 -4.54
C LEU A 136 -16.20 -3.61 -3.65
N THR A 137 -15.59 -3.75 -2.49
CA THR A 137 -15.10 -2.64 -1.68
C THR A 137 -13.65 -2.89 -1.34
N ILE A 138 -12.81 -1.89 -1.57
CA ILE A 138 -11.40 -1.92 -1.18
C ILE A 138 -11.20 -1.04 0.05
N LYS A 139 -10.40 -1.51 1.00
CA LYS A 139 -10.01 -0.75 2.19
C LYS A 139 -8.52 -0.90 2.41
N LEU A 140 -7.81 0.22 2.52
CA LEU A 140 -6.41 0.22 2.96
C LEU A 140 -6.33 -0.22 4.42
N VAL A 141 -5.44 -1.17 4.66
CA VAL A 141 -5.15 -1.72 5.98
C VAL A 141 -3.88 -1.09 6.52
N GLY A 142 -2.89 -0.87 5.66
CA GLY A 142 -1.61 -0.31 6.04
C GLY A 142 -0.74 -0.01 4.82
N ALA A 143 0.38 0.64 5.08
CA ALA A 143 1.42 0.84 4.10
C ALA A 143 2.76 0.85 4.82
N ASP A 144 3.76 0.18 4.24
CA ASP A 144 5.10 0.08 4.81
C ASP A 144 6.15 0.45 3.76
N VAL A 145 7.09 1.29 4.16
CA VAL A 145 8.25 1.72 3.37
C VAL A 145 9.41 0.72 3.45
N ARG A 146 9.35 -0.26 4.36
CA ARG A 146 10.38 -1.29 4.56
C ARG A 146 10.33 -2.43 3.54
N GLY A 147 9.27 -2.52 2.72
CA GLY A 147 9.17 -3.52 1.65
C GLY A 147 8.62 -4.89 2.08
N GLU A 148 8.11 -5.02 3.31
CA GLU A 148 7.54 -6.27 3.84
C GLU A 148 6.01 -6.24 3.87
N CYS A 149 5.39 -7.39 3.56
CA CYS A 149 3.97 -7.60 3.80
C CYS A 149 3.84 -8.20 5.20
N VAL A 150 3.02 -7.60 6.05
CA VAL A 150 2.82 -7.93 7.46
C VAL A 150 1.38 -8.42 7.74
N LEU A 151 0.53 -8.52 6.71
CA LEU A 151 -0.84 -9.06 6.78
C LEU A 151 -0.95 -10.43 7.45
#